data_AF-A0A3P6QP38-F1
#
_entry.id   AF-A0A3P6QP38-F1
#
_cell.length_a   1.000
_cell.length_b   1.000
_cell.length_c   1.000
_cell.angle_alpha   90.00
_cell.angle_beta   90.00
_cell.angle_gamma   90.00
#
_symmetry.space_group_name_H-M   'P 1'
#
loop_
_entity.id
_entity.type
_entity.pdbx_description
1 polymer ?
#
loop_
_entity_poly.entity_id
_entity_poly.type
_entity_poly.pdbx_seq_one_letter_code
_entity_poly.pdbx_strand_id
1 'polypeptide(L)' 'MKKRMEKVFEGHWGCIIGSGFACFVSHVEHHYLNIRAGTKEIVLYRSA' A
#
# COMPACT_ATOMS: atom_id res chain seq x y z
N MET A 1 -0.66 7.00 5.08
CA MET A 1 -1.14 5.63 5.37
C MET A 1 -0.04 4.75 5.95
N LYS A 2 1.12 4.60 5.28
CA LYS A 2 2.30 3.85 5.78
C LYS A 2 2.53 3.93 7.31
N LYS A 3 2.92 5.09 7.84
CA LYS A 3 3.23 5.26 9.29
C LYS A 3 2.11 4.82 10.22
N ARG A 4 0.84 5.00 9.82
CA ARG A 4 -0.31 4.58 10.62
C ARG A 4 -0.44 3.06 10.63
N MET A 5 -0.25 2.42 9.48
CA MET A 5 -0.27 0.96 9.40
C MET A 5 0.88 0.35 10.20
N GLU A 6 2.08 0.91 10.09
CA GLU A 6 3.26 0.49 10.89
C GLU A 6 3.00 0.64 12.40
N LYS A 7 2.32 1.72 12.81
CA LYS A 7 1.99 1.95 14.23
C LYS A 7 0.90 1.01 14.77
N VAL A 8 -0.10 0.66 13.95
CA VAL A 8 -1.29 -0.08 14.40
C VAL A 8 -1.15 -1.59 14.23
N PHE A 9 -0.53 -2.03 13.12
CA PHE A 9 -0.44 -3.43 12.72
C PHE A 9 0.99 -3.97 12.74
N GLU A 10 1.95 -3.14 13.15
CA GLU A 10 3.38 -3.46 13.16
C GLU A 10 3.93 -3.83 11.76
N GLY A 11 5.23 -4.13 11.66
CA GLY A 11 5.88 -4.53 10.41
C GLY A 11 6.15 -3.40 9.42
N HIS A 12 6.70 -3.75 8.25
CA HIS A 12 7.09 -2.80 7.21
C HIS A 12 5.99 -2.63 6.17
N TRP A 13 5.56 -1.39 5.95
CA TRP A 13 4.49 -1.07 5.01
C TRP A 13 4.97 -0.19 3.86
N GLY A 14 4.49 -0.49 2.65
CA GLY A 14 4.63 0.33 1.45
C GLY A 14 3.32 1.02 1.10
N CYS A 15 3.40 2.25 0.57
CA CYS A 15 2.24 3.01 0.14
C CYS A 15 2.60 3.84 -1.09
N ILE A 16 1.98 3.56 -2.23
CA ILE A 16 2.15 4.27 -3.49
C ILE A 16 0.84 5.02 -3.78
N ILE A 17 0.94 6.32 -4.11
CA ILE A 17 -0.21 7.16 -4.43
C ILE A 17 0.10 7.94 -5.70
N GLY A 18 -0.76 7.86 -6.71
CA GLY A 18 -0.53 8.53 -7.98
C GLY A 18 -1.73 8.46 -8.91
N SER A 19 -1.68 9.22 -10.01
CA SER A 19 -2.74 9.26 -11.04
C SER A 19 -2.33 8.54 -12.34
N GLY A 20 -1.17 7.87 -12.35
CA GLY A 20 -0.67 7.15 -13.51
C GLY A 20 0.63 6.43 -13.16
N PHE A 21 0.52 5.19 -12.69
CA PHE A 21 1.65 4.33 -12.41
C PHE A 21 1.30 2.87 -12.67
N ALA A 22 2.33 2.07 -12.91
CA ALA A 22 2.28 0.62 -12.83
C ALA A 22 3.37 0.16 -11.85
N CYS A 23 3.08 -0.88 -11.08
CA CYS A 23 4.05 -1.44 -10.14
C CYS A 23 3.90 -2.96 -10.05
N PHE A 24 5.01 -3.64 -9.81
CA PHE A 24 5.05 -5.04 -9.41
C PHE A 24 5.67 -5.09 -8.01
N VAL A 25 4.94 -5.60 -7.03
CA VAL A 25 5.38 -5.64 -5.63
C VAL A 25 5.19 -7.03 -5.05
N SER A 26 6.18 -7.52 -4.33
CA SER A 26 6.04 -8.66 -3.44
C SER A 26 5.41 -8.18 -2.13
N HIS A 27 4.39 -8.89 -1.65
CA HIS A 27 3.70 -8.55 -0.42
C HIS A 27 3.34 -9.79 0.38
N VAL A 28 3.13 -9.60 1.68
CA VAL A 28 2.60 -10.65 2.57
C VAL A 28 1.19 -11.01 2.12
N GLU A 29 0.85 -12.30 2.18
CA GLU A 29 -0.49 -12.80 1.84
C GLU A 29 -1.56 -12.07 2.66
N HIS A 30 -2.68 -11.74 2.02
CA HIS A 30 -3.80 -10.97 2.59
C HIS A 30 -3.48 -9.56 3.10
N HIS A 31 -2.26 -9.04 2.92
CA HIS A 31 -1.85 -7.69 3.32
C HIS A 31 -1.59 -6.79 2.11
N TYR A 32 -2.52 -6.80 1.15
CA TYR A 32 -2.49 -5.96 -0.05
C TYR A 32 -3.85 -5.31 -0.27
N LEU A 33 -3.83 -4.02 -0.61
CA LEU A 33 -5.00 -3.23 -0.93
C LEU A 33 -4.69 -2.30 -2.09
N ASN A 34 -5.52 -2.35 -3.13
CA ASN A 34 -5.52 -1.39 -4.23
C ASN A 34 -6.89 -0.72 -4.30
N ILE A 35 -6.93 0.60 -4.11
CA ILE A 35 -8.16 1.38 -4.10
C ILE A 35 -7.97 2.69 -4.87
N ARG A 36 -9.08 3.19 -5.42
CA ARG A 36 -9.15 4.51 -6.04
C ARG A 36 -9.84 5.50 -5.11
N ALA A 37 -9.24 6.67 -4.92
CA ALA A 37 -9.82 7.82 -4.23
C ALA A 37 -9.81 9.04 -5.16
N GLY A 38 -10.97 9.35 -5.74
CA GLY A 38 -11.08 10.38 -6.79
C GLY A 38 -10.25 10.02 -8.02
N THR A 39 -9.29 10.87 -8.38
CA THR A 39 -8.39 10.67 -9.54
C THR A 39 -7.08 9.97 -9.17
N LYS A 40 -6.92 9.50 -7.92
CA LYS A 40 -5.70 8.86 -7.43
C LYS A 40 -5.93 7.38 -7.18
N GLU A 41 -5.04 6.56 -7.71
CA GLU A 41 -4.83 5.17 -7.30
C GLU A 41 -3.96 5.14 -6.06
N ILE A 42 -4.29 4.26 -5.12
CA ILE A 42 -3.58 4.04 -3.87
C ILE A 42 -3.30 2.54 -3.76
N VAL A 43 -2.03 2.17 -3.79
CA VAL A 43 -1.56 0.82 -3.49
C VAL A 43 -0.94 0.82 -2.10
N LEU A 44 -1.49 0.02 -1.20
CA LEU A 44 -1.00 -0.19 0.17
C LEU A 44 -0.69 -1.67 0.33
N TYR A 45 0.50 -1.99 0.83
CA TYR A 45 0.92 -3.37 1.01
C TYR A 45 1.88 -3.52 2.18
N ARG A 46 1.91 -4.70 2.79
CA ARG A 46 2.94 -5.05 3.78
C ARG A 46 4.06 -5.81 3.08
N SER A 47 5.29 -5.33 3.20
CA SER A 47 6.47 -6.08 2.80
C SER A 47 6.89 -7.04 3.91
N ALA A 48 7.60 -8.11 3.56
CA ALA A 48 8.30 -8.93 4.54
C ALA A 48 9.27 -8.09 5.38
#